data_AF-A0A354FNR9-F1
#
_entry.id   AF-A0A354FNR9-F1
#
_cell.length_a   1.000
_cell.length_b   1.000
_cell.length_c   1.000
_cell.angle_alpha   90.00
_cell.angle_beta   90.00
_cell.angle_gamma   90.00
#
_symmetry.space_group_name_H-M   'P 1'
#
loop_
_entity.id
_entity.type
_entity.pdbx_description
1 polymer ?
#
loop_
_entity_poly.entity_id
_entity_poly.type
_entity_poly.pdbx_seq_one_letter_code
_entity_poly.pdbx_strand_id
1 'polypeptide(L)'
;MIRELFLAGLLAAHLVSGHELTGHTILLRPIILTDDAGDGAAKANLPEELIDLPFRRWDLDFQILEPVKWSRREFRDGEIDVDVIVKAAMEEGVFRQPRRIANMFFARKINGREAPNGLGQEPGWVTFIAQGDDPPLGQDAFVVVHEVTHNLGLSHTVDDAEVPSDIPNVMGDGDFLDRIREDGITRHQAATILKSPLVRETVKCLELDEGRRAYLGESFEAYYTELNRREVEAMTGKVVGKALKGEALEKEARKRFENAVMDFTREEREVVLWMVGEYRKLLVEDFPLLANQPWQVVKVKGDHCGGFCHTRGLSVVIAEGALNRMVNDYRRHGKSKTALAGAGTIIVHEQIHVLQRCFPRKFSGLYTGAYGLVDGKVGHDEWVARNEIQNPDGLEGNRWIVDYEGNYYWLKTILDEKDDPAMMPASFQEAIMPLRKTGETYRVIWRKGGKRPQLVKPNLIRGWKKQFPIRTGHDHPNEIFAYLFQAELTRKIMEEEPSDDMMTKKTMEWARKELR
;
A
#
# COMPACT_ATOMS: atom_id res chain seq x y z
N MET A 1 -33.16 11.51 -33.41
CA MET A 1 -31.94 11.53 -34.24
C MET A 1 -30.90 12.60 -33.85
N ILE A 2 -31.13 13.45 -32.83
CA ILE A 2 -30.12 14.40 -32.31
C ILE A 2 -29.51 13.95 -30.97
N ARG A 3 -30.03 12.88 -30.35
CA ARG A 3 -29.54 12.32 -29.07
C ARG A 3 -28.38 11.33 -29.19
N GLU A 4 -28.06 10.83 -30.37
CA GLU A 4 -26.97 9.85 -30.55
C GLU A 4 -25.62 10.48 -30.94
N LEU A 5 -25.59 11.75 -31.34
CA LEU A 5 -24.33 12.44 -31.68
C LEU A 5 -23.55 12.98 -30.48
N PHE A 6 -24.17 13.13 -29.30
CA PHE A 6 -23.45 13.55 -28.09
C PHE A 6 -22.70 12.41 -27.40
N LEU A 7 -23.08 11.15 -27.63
CA LEU A 7 -22.42 9.99 -27.03
C LEU A 7 -21.12 9.58 -27.75
N ALA A 8 -20.98 9.93 -29.04
CA ALA A 8 -19.78 9.64 -29.82
C ALA A 8 -18.64 10.64 -29.58
N GLY A 9 -18.92 11.80 -28.97
CA GLY A 9 -17.93 12.86 -28.70
C GLY A 9 -17.24 12.77 -27.33
N LEU A 10 -17.76 11.96 -26.41
CA LEU A 10 -17.23 11.79 -25.04
C LEU A 10 -16.35 10.53 -24.88
N LEU A 11 -16.20 9.72 -25.94
CA LEU A 11 -15.38 8.50 -25.97
C LEU A 11 -14.10 8.65 -26.81
N ALA A 12 -13.78 9.87 -27.25
CA ALA A 12 -12.43 10.17 -27.68
C ALA A 12 -11.56 10.27 -26.44
N ALA A 13 -11.06 9.12 -25.98
CA ALA A 13 -9.99 9.01 -25.01
C ALA A 13 -8.96 10.10 -25.33
N HIS A 14 -8.96 11.16 -24.54
CA HIS A 14 -7.83 12.04 -24.50
C HIS A 14 -6.71 11.15 -23.98
N LEU A 15 -5.84 10.75 -24.91
CA LEU A 15 -4.44 10.56 -24.62
C LEU A 15 -3.97 11.87 -23.99
N VAL A 16 -4.23 12.03 -22.69
CA VAL A 16 -3.32 12.77 -21.82
C VAL A 16 -1.96 12.26 -22.23
N SER A 17 -1.03 13.14 -22.56
CA SER A 17 0.35 12.75 -22.78
C SER A 17 0.89 12.22 -21.44
N GLY A 18 0.52 10.98 -21.11
CA GLY A 18 0.46 10.40 -19.77
C GLY A 18 1.82 9.94 -19.26
N HIS A 19 2.90 10.58 -19.71
CA HIS A 19 4.26 10.21 -19.39
C HIS A 19 4.84 10.98 -18.21
N GLU A 20 4.22 12.10 -17.80
CA GLU A 20 4.62 12.83 -16.59
C GLU A 20 3.85 12.28 -15.38
N LEU A 21 4.58 11.98 -14.30
CA LEU A 21 4.01 11.62 -13.00
C LEU A 21 3.17 12.82 -12.54
N THR A 22 1.92 12.58 -12.11
CA THR A 22 1.15 13.63 -11.45
C THR A 22 1.97 14.15 -10.28
N GLY A 23 2.09 15.47 -10.17
CA GLY A 23 2.89 16.09 -9.12
C GLY A 23 2.33 15.76 -7.75
N HIS A 24 1.00 15.68 -7.60
CA HIS A 24 0.34 15.48 -6.32
C HIS A 24 -0.74 14.40 -6.36
N THR A 25 -0.92 13.70 -5.25
CA THR A 25 -1.96 12.71 -5.04
C THR A 25 -2.62 12.89 -3.67
N ILE A 26 -3.91 12.54 -3.56
CA ILE A 26 -4.60 12.34 -2.29
C ILE A 26 -5.02 10.87 -2.19
N LEU A 27 -4.79 10.25 -1.02
CA LEU A 27 -5.28 8.91 -0.73
C LEU A 27 -6.70 8.97 -0.19
N LEU A 28 -7.63 8.32 -0.87
CA LEU A 28 -9.02 8.15 -0.42
C LEU A 28 -9.21 6.73 0.09
N ARG A 29 -9.77 6.59 1.30
CA ARG A 29 -10.08 5.27 1.86
C ARG A 29 -11.56 5.10 2.10
N PRO A 30 -12.24 4.27 1.31
CA PRO A 30 -13.63 3.90 1.57
C PRO A 30 -13.74 2.99 2.79
N ILE A 31 -14.63 3.35 3.71
CA ILE A 31 -15.07 2.54 4.86
C ILE A 31 -16.57 2.31 4.70
N ILE A 32 -16.95 1.10 4.31
CA ILE A 32 -18.33 0.74 4.00
C ILE A 32 -18.98 0.15 5.23
N LEU A 33 -19.98 0.85 5.79
CA LEU A 33 -20.71 0.36 6.95
C LEU A 33 -21.69 -0.75 6.53
N THR A 34 -21.72 -1.83 7.30
CA THR A 34 -22.65 -2.96 7.12
C THR A 34 -23.46 -3.16 8.41
N ASP A 35 -24.45 -4.05 8.40
CA ASP A 35 -25.05 -4.49 9.66
C ASP A 35 -24.07 -5.32 10.50
N ASP A 36 -24.53 -5.69 11.70
CA ASP A 36 -23.75 -6.44 12.68
C ASP A 36 -23.35 -7.84 12.20
N ALA A 37 -24.09 -8.41 11.23
CA ALA A 37 -23.76 -9.69 10.60
C ALA A 37 -22.77 -9.54 9.43
N GLY A 38 -22.53 -8.32 8.94
CA GLY A 38 -21.71 -8.04 7.76
C GLY A 38 -22.52 -7.89 6.46
N ASP A 39 -23.84 -7.97 6.54
CA ASP A 39 -24.76 -7.90 5.42
C ASP A 39 -25.28 -6.47 5.17
N GLY A 40 -26.02 -6.30 4.07
CA GLY A 40 -26.73 -5.07 3.75
C GLY A 40 -25.83 -3.83 3.73
N ALA A 41 -24.66 -3.94 3.09
CA ALA A 41 -23.69 -2.86 3.01
C ALA A 41 -24.30 -1.55 2.48
N ALA A 42 -23.82 -0.41 2.99
CA ALA A 42 -24.11 0.89 2.41
C ALA A 42 -23.59 0.97 0.97
N LYS A 43 -24.28 1.75 0.13
CA LYS A 43 -23.84 2.01 -1.24
C LYS A 43 -22.58 2.86 -1.22
N ALA A 44 -21.59 2.47 -2.03
CA ALA A 44 -20.31 3.16 -2.18
C ALA A 44 -19.90 3.15 -3.65
N ASN A 45 -20.65 3.89 -4.47
CA ASN A 45 -20.33 4.12 -5.86
C ASN A 45 -19.27 5.23 -5.97
N LEU A 46 -18.16 4.92 -6.64
CA LEU A 46 -16.98 5.76 -6.75
C LEU A 46 -16.57 5.85 -8.22
N PRO A 47 -17.26 6.66 -9.05
CA PRO A 47 -16.88 6.87 -10.45
C PRO A 47 -15.60 7.71 -10.52
N GLU A 48 -14.44 7.06 -10.41
CA GLU A 48 -13.10 7.65 -10.31
C GLU A 48 -12.84 8.72 -11.37
N GLU A 49 -13.13 8.44 -12.65
CA GLU A 49 -12.96 9.42 -13.74
C GLU A 49 -13.71 10.75 -13.52
N LEU A 50 -14.89 10.72 -12.89
CA LEU A 50 -15.66 11.92 -12.58
C LEU A 50 -15.19 12.59 -11.28
N ILE A 51 -14.66 11.82 -10.33
CA ILE A 51 -14.10 12.33 -9.08
C ILE A 51 -12.81 13.12 -9.37
N ASP A 52 -11.95 12.63 -10.25
CA ASP A 52 -10.68 13.26 -10.57
C ASP A 52 -10.81 14.48 -11.48
N LEU A 53 -11.87 14.52 -12.31
CA LEU A 53 -12.04 15.48 -13.39
C LEU A 53 -11.77 16.94 -12.96
N PRO A 54 -12.29 17.46 -11.83
CA PRO A 54 -12.07 18.84 -11.40
C PRO A 54 -10.63 19.17 -10.98
N PHE A 55 -9.82 18.14 -10.72
CA PHE A 55 -8.50 18.27 -10.13
C PHE A 55 -7.38 18.11 -11.15
N ARG A 56 -7.67 17.50 -12.32
CA ARG A 56 -6.71 17.24 -13.40
C ARG A 56 -5.91 18.48 -13.82
N ARG A 57 -6.58 19.64 -13.95
CA ARG A 57 -5.92 20.91 -14.33
C ARG A 57 -4.88 21.38 -13.30
N TRP A 58 -4.98 20.90 -12.07
CA TRP A 58 -4.15 21.31 -10.93
C TRP A 58 -3.06 20.30 -10.60
N ASP A 59 -2.81 19.33 -11.49
CA ASP A 59 -1.78 18.29 -11.31
C ASP A 59 -1.95 17.52 -9.98
N LEU A 60 -3.22 17.21 -9.69
CA LEU A 60 -3.68 16.56 -8.48
C LEU A 60 -4.59 15.39 -8.86
N ASP A 61 -4.29 14.22 -8.30
CA ASP A 61 -4.98 12.97 -8.56
C ASP A 61 -5.51 12.34 -7.27
N PHE A 62 -6.48 11.42 -7.38
CA PHE A 62 -6.91 10.60 -6.26
C PHE A 62 -6.52 9.16 -6.47
N GLN A 63 -5.98 8.54 -5.41
CA GLN A 63 -5.84 7.09 -5.36
C GLN A 63 -6.83 6.53 -4.37
N ILE A 64 -7.84 5.83 -4.87
CA ILE A 64 -8.82 5.12 -4.06
C ILE A 64 -8.20 3.81 -3.57
N LEU A 65 -8.06 3.67 -2.25
CA LEU A 65 -7.55 2.48 -1.60
C LEU A 65 -8.62 1.38 -1.51
N GLU A 66 -8.18 0.15 -1.26
CA GLU A 66 -9.10 -0.99 -1.10
C GLU A 66 -10.14 -0.73 0.01
N PRO A 67 -11.45 -0.86 -0.29
CA PRO A 67 -12.51 -0.62 0.70
C PRO A 67 -12.45 -1.56 1.91
N VAL A 68 -12.69 -1.01 3.09
CA VAL A 68 -12.86 -1.78 4.32
C VAL A 68 -14.33 -1.83 4.70
N LYS A 69 -14.82 -3.02 5.04
CA LYS A 69 -16.17 -3.18 5.62
C LYS A 69 -16.07 -3.09 7.14
N TRP A 70 -17.00 -2.38 7.76
CA TRP A 70 -17.10 -2.28 9.22
C TRP A 70 -18.54 -2.52 9.69
N SER A 71 -18.73 -3.61 10.42
CA SER A 71 -20.05 -4.15 10.79
C SER A 71 -20.62 -3.49 12.04
N ARG A 72 -21.49 -2.50 11.83
CA ARG A 72 -22.17 -1.72 12.88
C ARG A 72 -23.51 -1.22 12.34
N ARG A 73 -24.61 -1.91 12.64
CA ARG A 73 -25.94 -1.55 12.10
C ARG A 73 -26.34 -0.12 12.44
N GLU A 74 -26.18 0.25 13.70
CA GLU A 74 -26.54 1.58 14.22
C GLU A 74 -25.74 2.71 13.55
N PHE A 75 -24.49 2.46 13.16
CA PHE A 75 -23.66 3.42 12.42
C PHE A 75 -24.13 3.52 10.97
N ARG A 76 -24.38 2.37 10.34
CA ARG A 76 -24.86 2.31 8.95
C ARG A 76 -26.18 3.04 8.78
N ASP A 77 -27.10 2.85 9.72
CA ASP A 77 -28.48 3.34 9.63
C ASP A 77 -28.64 4.77 10.19
N GLY A 78 -27.52 5.42 10.57
CA GLY A 78 -27.49 6.82 11.02
C GLY A 78 -28.17 7.06 12.36
N GLU A 79 -28.23 6.03 13.22
CA GLU A 79 -28.84 6.09 14.56
C GLU A 79 -27.89 6.73 15.58
N ILE A 80 -26.60 6.83 15.23
CA ILE A 80 -25.51 7.32 16.08
C ILE A 80 -24.87 8.56 15.44
N ASP A 81 -24.47 9.49 16.31
CA ASP A 81 -23.76 10.70 15.91
C ASP A 81 -22.36 10.38 15.35
N VAL A 82 -21.98 11.10 14.30
CA VAL A 82 -20.71 10.90 13.59
C VAL A 82 -19.46 11.00 14.49
N ASP A 83 -19.46 11.85 15.53
CA ASP A 83 -18.30 12.00 16.41
C ASP A 83 -18.08 10.73 17.25
N VAL A 84 -19.16 10.04 17.62
CA VAL A 84 -19.09 8.74 18.30
C VAL A 84 -18.51 7.68 17.38
N ILE A 85 -18.91 7.69 16.10
CA ILE A 85 -18.37 6.78 15.09
C ILE A 85 -16.87 7.01 14.88
N VAL A 86 -16.44 8.27 14.77
CA VAL A 86 -15.01 8.62 14.63
C VAL A 86 -14.21 8.14 15.84
N LYS A 87 -14.72 8.34 17.06
CA LYS A 87 -14.05 7.87 18.28
C LYS A 87 -13.92 6.34 18.30
N ALA A 88 -15.00 5.61 18.00
CA ALA A 88 -14.98 4.15 17.93
C ALA A 88 -13.99 3.66 16.85
N ALA A 89 -13.96 4.31 15.69
CA ALA A 89 -13.04 3.97 14.60
C ALA A 89 -11.57 4.19 14.98
N MET A 90 -11.27 5.21 15.81
CA MET A 90 -9.93 5.41 16.37
C MET A 90 -9.56 4.31 17.37
N GLU A 91 -10.46 3.97 18.30
CA GLU A 91 -10.23 2.95 19.34
C GLU A 91 -10.07 1.55 18.76
N GLU A 92 -10.83 1.22 17.71
CA GLU A 92 -10.79 -0.08 17.03
C GLU A 92 -9.71 -0.17 15.95
N GLY A 93 -8.93 0.90 15.73
CA GLY A 93 -7.86 0.90 14.71
C GLY A 93 -8.38 0.78 13.27
N VAL A 94 -9.61 1.23 13.01
CA VAL A 94 -10.20 1.22 11.67
C VAL A 94 -9.41 2.14 10.74
N PHE A 95 -8.94 3.28 11.24
CA PHE A 95 -8.17 4.26 10.47
C PHE A 95 -6.73 3.82 10.19
N ARG A 96 -6.27 4.07 8.95
CA ARG A 96 -4.87 3.96 8.52
C ARG A 96 -4.35 5.37 8.35
N GLN A 97 -3.18 5.66 8.93
CA GLN A 97 -2.55 6.99 8.93
C GLN A 97 -3.55 8.15 9.17
N PRO A 98 -4.14 8.27 10.37
CA PRO A 98 -5.06 9.37 10.67
C PRO A 98 -4.41 10.71 10.31
N ARG A 99 -5.20 11.60 9.70
CA ARG A 99 -4.77 12.93 9.20
C ARG A 99 -3.84 12.94 7.98
N ARG A 100 -3.54 11.79 7.38
CA ARG A 100 -2.80 11.71 6.11
C ARG A 100 -3.61 11.11 4.97
N ILE A 101 -4.63 10.32 5.29
CA ILE A 101 -5.55 9.70 4.34
C ILE A 101 -6.93 10.30 4.59
N ALA A 102 -7.65 10.66 3.52
CA ALA A 102 -9.06 11.06 3.62
C ALA A 102 -9.91 9.79 3.75
N ASN A 103 -10.57 9.61 4.89
CA ASN A 103 -11.38 8.43 5.19
C ASN A 103 -12.86 8.73 4.94
N MET A 104 -13.48 7.95 4.08
CA MET A 104 -14.86 8.15 3.61
C MET A 104 -15.76 7.05 4.17
N PHE A 105 -16.57 7.37 5.17
CA PHE A 105 -17.57 6.45 5.70
C PHE A 105 -18.80 6.45 4.81
N PHE A 106 -19.13 5.29 4.24
CA PHE A 106 -20.36 5.09 3.50
C PHE A 106 -21.42 4.52 4.43
N ALA A 107 -22.55 5.22 4.54
CA ALA A 107 -23.70 4.89 5.38
C ALA A 107 -24.99 4.95 4.55
N ARG A 108 -26.09 4.39 5.07
CA ARG A 108 -27.44 4.59 4.49
C ARG A 108 -28.03 5.92 4.89
N LYS A 109 -27.77 6.33 6.12
CA LYS A 109 -28.19 7.62 6.68
C LYS A 109 -27.04 8.21 7.49
N ILE A 110 -27.01 9.53 7.58
CA ILE A 110 -26.06 10.26 8.42
C ILE A 110 -26.90 11.13 9.35
N ASN A 111 -26.74 10.94 10.66
CA ASN A 111 -27.52 11.65 11.69
C ASN A 111 -29.04 11.61 11.40
N GLY A 112 -29.56 10.44 11.06
CA GLY A 112 -30.96 10.18 10.72
C GLY A 112 -31.44 10.67 9.35
N ARG A 113 -30.61 11.39 8.57
CA ARG A 113 -30.98 11.93 7.25
C ARG A 113 -30.64 10.95 6.12
N GLU A 114 -31.57 10.80 5.20
CA GLU A 114 -31.45 9.93 4.02
C GLU A 114 -30.60 10.55 2.91
N ALA A 115 -30.16 9.71 1.98
CA ALA A 115 -29.40 10.12 0.81
C ALA A 115 -30.21 11.00 -0.17
N PRO A 116 -29.56 11.83 -1.00
CA PRO A 116 -28.13 12.16 -0.96
C PRO A 116 -27.82 13.05 0.25
N ASN A 117 -26.82 12.66 1.03
CA ASN A 117 -26.38 13.45 2.18
C ASN A 117 -24.89 13.21 2.41
N GLY A 118 -24.22 14.23 2.93
CA GLY A 118 -22.81 14.19 3.24
C GLY A 118 -22.47 15.04 4.45
N LEU A 119 -21.36 14.71 5.09
CA LEU A 119 -20.81 15.50 6.18
C LEU A 119 -19.29 15.33 6.26
N GLY A 120 -18.56 16.31 5.73
CA GLY A 120 -17.11 16.44 5.84
C GLY A 120 -16.65 17.27 7.03
N GLN A 121 -15.55 16.86 7.67
CA GLN A 121 -14.79 17.74 8.54
C GLN A 121 -14.11 18.86 7.71
N GLU A 122 -14.10 20.09 8.22
CA GLU A 122 -13.54 21.26 7.53
C GLU A 122 -12.59 22.10 8.43
N PRO A 123 -11.28 22.18 8.13
CA PRO A 123 -10.52 21.14 7.44
C PRO A 123 -10.46 19.87 8.31
N GLY A 124 -10.22 18.72 7.68
CA GLY A 124 -10.14 17.46 8.41
C GLY A 124 -9.71 16.32 7.52
N TRP A 125 -10.09 15.10 7.88
CA TRP A 125 -9.64 13.89 7.18
C TRP A 125 -10.66 12.75 7.23
N VAL A 126 -11.86 13.06 7.72
CA VAL A 126 -13.00 12.16 7.77
C VAL A 126 -14.18 12.83 7.10
N THR A 127 -14.88 12.06 6.28
CA THR A 127 -16.19 12.41 5.73
C THR A 127 -17.16 11.25 5.84
N PHE A 128 -18.45 11.56 5.97
CA PHE A 128 -19.56 10.63 5.91
C PHE A 128 -20.36 10.89 4.64
N ILE A 129 -20.73 9.83 3.92
CA ILE A 129 -21.41 9.88 2.64
C ILE A 129 -22.58 8.88 2.64
N ALA A 130 -23.77 9.35 2.27
CA ALA A 130 -24.95 8.54 2.02
C ALA A 130 -25.41 8.72 0.58
N GLN A 131 -25.38 7.61 -0.19
CA GLN A 131 -25.76 7.57 -1.60
C GLN A 131 -27.11 6.85 -1.78
N GLY A 132 -27.93 7.35 -2.70
CA GLY A 132 -29.25 6.79 -3.02
C GLY A 132 -29.17 5.67 -4.05
N ASP A 133 -30.25 4.89 -4.20
CA ASP A 133 -30.27 3.73 -5.10
C ASP A 133 -30.20 4.11 -6.58
N ASP A 134 -30.94 5.15 -6.99
CA ASP A 134 -31.02 5.66 -8.37
C ASP A 134 -30.66 7.16 -8.46
N PRO A 135 -29.37 7.50 -8.28
CA PRO A 135 -28.93 8.88 -8.25
C PRO A 135 -28.90 9.49 -9.66
N PRO A 136 -29.27 10.77 -9.84
CA PRO A 136 -29.00 11.49 -11.07
C PRO A 136 -27.53 11.41 -11.50
N LEU A 137 -27.28 11.47 -12.80
CA LEU A 137 -25.92 11.40 -13.34
C LEU A 137 -25.02 12.45 -12.69
N GLY A 138 -23.86 12.01 -12.20
CA GLY A 138 -22.88 12.88 -11.53
C GLY A 138 -23.14 13.13 -10.04
N GLN A 139 -24.31 12.78 -9.48
CA GLN A 139 -24.60 13.03 -8.06
C GLN A 139 -23.64 12.29 -7.12
N ASP A 140 -23.41 10.99 -7.36
CA ASP A 140 -22.51 10.19 -6.50
C ASP A 140 -21.07 10.74 -6.51
N ALA A 141 -20.57 11.12 -7.69
CA ALA A 141 -19.25 11.74 -7.86
C ALA A 141 -19.19 13.10 -7.15
N PHE A 142 -20.21 13.92 -7.36
CA PHE A 142 -20.30 15.25 -6.78
C PHE A 142 -20.30 15.20 -5.26
N VAL A 143 -21.11 14.33 -4.62
CA VAL A 143 -21.14 14.23 -3.16
C VAL A 143 -19.76 13.83 -2.63
N VAL A 144 -19.08 12.88 -3.27
CA VAL A 144 -17.71 12.51 -2.88
C VAL A 144 -16.76 13.70 -2.99
N VAL A 145 -16.75 14.39 -4.14
CA VAL A 145 -15.86 15.54 -4.39
C VAL A 145 -16.15 16.69 -3.40
N HIS A 146 -17.42 17.04 -3.20
CA HIS A 146 -17.85 18.09 -2.28
C HIS A 146 -17.36 17.80 -0.85
N GLU A 147 -17.65 16.61 -0.34
CA GLU A 147 -17.33 16.30 1.05
C GLU A 147 -15.83 16.06 1.29
N VAL A 148 -15.11 15.51 0.30
CA VAL A 148 -13.65 15.39 0.38
C VAL A 148 -13.00 16.78 0.31
N THR A 149 -13.54 17.71 -0.47
CA THR A 149 -12.95 19.05 -0.56
C THR A 149 -13.15 19.89 0.71
N HIS A 150 -14.17 19.62 1.52
CA HIS A 150 -14.24 20.12 2.90
C HIS A 150 -13.03 19.64 3.73
N ASN A 151 -12.65 18.36 3.63
CA ASN A 151 -11.43 17.86 4.30
C ASN A 151 -10.16 18.61 3.86
N LEU A 152 -10.13 19.06 2.61
CA LEU A 152 -9.03 19.83 2.04
C LEU A 152 -9.07 21.32 2.41
N GLY A 153 -10.07 21.75 3.18
CA GLY A 153 -10.19 23.09 3.74
C GLY A 153 -11.00 24.07 2.89
N LEU A 154 -11.78 23.59 1.92
CA LEU A 154 -12.72 24.43 1.20
C LEU A 154 -14.00 24.64 2.02
N SER A 155 -14.52 25.87 2.01
CA SER A 155 -15.82 26.25 2.55
C SER A 155 -16.84 26.42 1.43
N HIS A 156 -18.14 26.44 1.76
CA HIS A 156 -19.19 26.77 0.79
C HIS A 156 -18.97 28.14 0.16
N THR A 157 -19.31 28.31 -1.12
CA THR A 157 -19.04 29.56 -1.85
C THR A 157 -19.71 30.78 -1.20
N VAL A 158 -20.83 30.59 -0.52
CA VAL A 158 -21.51 31.67 0.24
C VAL A 158 -20.69 32.18 1.43
N ASP A 159 -19.76 31.37 1.93
CA ASP A 159 -18.89 31.67 3.07
C ASP A 159 -17.46 32.06 2.63
N ASP A 160 -17.14 32.00 1.33
CA ASP A 160 -15.85 32.36 0.75
C ASP A 160 -15.99 33.44 -0.33
N ALA A 161 -15.74 34.70 0.07
CA ALA A 161 -15.87 35.86 -0.81
C ALA A 161 -14.88 35.89 -1.99
N GLU A 162 -13.84 35.06 -1.98
CA GLU A 162 -12.85 34.95 -3.06
C GLU A 162 -13.29 33.95 -4.15
N VAL A 163 -14.38 33.21 -3.93
CA VAL A 163 -14.93 32.25 -4.89
C VAL A 163 -16.17 32.85 -5.58
N PRO A 164 -16.18 32.98 -6.92
CA PRO A 164 -17.34 33.49 -7.64
C PRO A 164 -18.58 32.59 -7.44
N SER A 165 -19.69 33.18 -7.03
CA SER A 165 -20.98 32.49 -6.81
C SER A 165 -21.82 32.32 -8.08
N ASP A 166 -21.44 32.99 -9.16
CA ASP A 166 -22.11 32.94 -10.47
C ASP A 166 -21.58 31.82 -11.38
N ILE A 167 -20.48 31.15 -10.99
CA ILE A 167 -19.87 30.05 -11.74
C ILE A 167 -20.05 28.75 -10.94
N PRO A 168 -20.70 27.71 -11.52
CA PRO A 168 -20.81 26.41 -10.88
C PRO A 168 -19.43 25.86 -10.51
N ASN A 169 -19.25 25.52 -9.24
CA ASN A 169 -18.02 24.96 -8.71
C ASN A 169 -18.37 23.94 -7.61
N VAL A 170 -17.38 23.17 -7.15
CA VAL A 170 -17.63 22.09 -6.18
C VAL A 170 -18.30 22.58 -4.88
N MET A 171 -18.15 23.85 -4.51
CA MET A 171 -18.73 24.47 -3.31
C MET A 171 -19.89 25.44 -3.57
N GLY A 172 -20.26 25.67 -4.84
CA GLY A 172 -21.32 26.60 -5.23
C GLY A 172 -22.66 25.91 -5.54
N ASP A 173 -23.61 26.65 -6.11
CA ASP A 173 -24.86 26.07 -6.60
C ASP A 173 -24.75 25.59 -8.06
N GLY A 174 -25.72 24.79 -8.51
CA GLY A 174 -25.84 24.33 -9.89
C GLY A 174 -26.01 22.82 -10.03
N ASP A 175 -26.18 22.36 -11.28
CA ASP A 175 -26.29 20.94 -11.61
C ASP A 175 -25.00 20.17 -11.23
N PHE A 176 -25.13 18.90 -10.85
CA PHE A 176 -24.01 18.11 -10.32
C PHE A 176 -22.82 18.04 -11.27
N LEU A 177 -23.05 17.63 -12.53
CA LEU A 177 -21.98 17.53 -13.54
C LEU A 177 -21.32 18.87 -13.81
N ASP A 178 -22.08 19.95 -13.76
CA ASP A 178 -21.60 21.31 -14.02
C ASP A 178 -20.61 21.79 -12.97
N ARG A 179 -20.73 21.29 -11.74
CA ARG A 179 -19.86 21.61 -10.60
C ARG A 179 -18.60 20.75 -10.53
N ILE A 180 -18.60 19.57 -11.16
CA ILE A 180 -17.44 18.66 -11.22
C ILE A 180 -16.81 18.58 -12.63
N ARG A 181 -16.94 19.65 -13.42
CA ARG A 181 -16.18 19.81 -14.68
C ARG A 181 -14.69 20.05 -14.37
N GLU A 182 -13.86 20.01 -15.42
CA GLU A 182 -12.41 20.24 -15.32
C GLU A 182 -12.02 21.61 -14.76
N ASP A 183 -12.91 22.61 -14.87
CA ASP A 183 -12.77 23.95 -14.29
C ASP A 183 -13.64 24.16 -13.03
N GLY A 184 -14.24 23.10 -12.49
CA GLY A 184 -15.09 23.13 -11.28
C GLY A 184 -14.34 23.47 -9.99
N ILE A 185 -13.01 23.48 -10.02
CA ILE A 185 -12.14 24.01 -8.96
C ILE A 185 -11.49 25.30 -9.46
N THR A 186 -11.75 26.40 -8.76
CA THR A 186 -11.12 27.70 -9.06
C THR A 186 -9.64 27.73 -8.64
N ARG A 187 -8.88 28.71 -9.14
CA ARG A 187 -7.48 28.92 -8.75
C ARG A 187 -7.33 29.17 -7.24
N HIS A 188 -8.26 29.89 -6.63
CA HIS A 188 -8.27 30.14 -5.18
C HIS A 188 -8.43 28.83 -4.42
N GLN A 189 -9.45 28.04 -4.76
CA GLN A 189 -9.71 26.75 -4.15
C GLN A 189 -8.55 25.76 -4.33
N ALA A 190 -7.95 25.69 -5.52
CA ALA A 190 -6.77 24.86 -5.75
C ALA A 190 -5.59 25.25 -4.86
N ALA A 191 -5.34 26.56 -4.68
CA ALA A 191 -4.27 27.04 -3.80
C ALA A 191 -4.52 26.72 -2.31
N THR A 192 -5.79 26.60 -1.89
CA THR A 192 -6.17 26.12 -0.56
C THR A 192 -5.96 24.62 -0.45
N ILE A 193 -6.48 23.84 -1.41
CA ILE A 193 -6.34 22.38 -1.45
C ILE A 193 -4.87 21.95 -1.36
N LEU A 194 -3.99 22.55 -2.17
CA LEU A 194 -2.57 22.18 -2.24
C LEU A 194 -1.79 22.43 -0.93
N LYS A 195 -2.35 23.18 0.03
CA LYS A 195 -1.76 23.38 1.36
C LYS A 195 -2.19 22.30 2.36
N SER A 196 -3.18 21.48 2.02
CA SER A 196 -3.71 20.45 2.91
C SER A 196 -2.65 19.38 3.22
N PRO A 197 -2.56 18.91 4.49
CA PRO A 197 -1.65 17.82 4.86
C PRO A 197 -2.03 16.45 4.25
N LEU A 198 -3.22 16.37 3.63
CA LEU A 198 -3.69 15.20 2.87
C LEU A 198 -3.10 15.14 1.45
N VAL A 199 -2.77 16.30 0.88
CA VAL A 199 -2.09 16.39 -0.41
C VAL A 199 -0.61 16.05 -0.21
N ARG A 200 -0.10 15.18 -1.06
CA ARG A 200 1.31 14.78 -1.06
C ARG A 200 1.84 14.72 -2.48
N GLU A 201 3.14 14.89 -2.61
CA GLU A 201 3.82 14.49 -3.84
C GLU A 201 3.58 13.00 -4.10
N THR A 202 3.32 12.64 -5.36
CA THR A 202 3.05 11.24 -5.74
C THR A 202 4.23 10.34 -5.42
N VAL A 203 5.46 10.79 -5.70
CA VAL A 203 6.69 10.15 -5.22
C VAL A 203 7.62 11.20 -4.63
N LYS A 204 8.03 10.99 -3.37
CA LYS A 204 8.91 11.93 -2.64
C LYS A 204 10.11 11.22 -2.02
N CYS A 205 11.31 11.69 -2.33
CA CYS A 205 12.49 11.37 -1.51
C CYS A 205 12.44 12.22 -0.24
N LEU A 206 12.26 11.58 0.92
CA LEU A 206 12.05 12.28 2.18
C LEU A 206 13.34 12.90 2.73
N GLU A 207 13.20 14.08 3.32
CA GLU A 207 14.26 14.68 4.15
C GLU A 207 14.39 13.91 5.47
N LEU A 208 15.54 14.04 6.16
CA LEU A 208 15.87 13.29 7.39
C LEU A 208 14.71 13.14 8.40
N ASP A 209 14.09 14.24 8.81
CA ASP A 209 13.05 14.21 9.84
C ASP A 209 11.72 13.64 9.33
N GLU A 210 11.40 13.84 8.05
CA GLU A 210 10.25 13.18 7.42
C GLU A 210 10.52 11.67 7.29
N GLY A 211 11.72 11.29 6.87
CA GLY A 211 12.15 9.91 6.74
C GLY A 211 12.11 9.16 8.06
N ARG A 212 12.56 9.78 9.16
CA ARG A 212 12.45 9.20 10.52
C ARG A 212 11.01 8.93 10.90
N ARG A 213 10.12 9.92 10.73
CA ARG A 213 8.69 9.75 11.06
C ARG A 213 8.03 8.67 10.22
N ALA A 214 8.32 8.64 8.92
CA ALA A 214 7.75 7.65 8.00
C ALA A 214 8.27 6.25 8.33
N TYR A 215 9.58 6.09 8.54
CA TYR A 215 10.21 4.80 8.79
C TYR A 215 9.71 4.15 10.08
N LEU A 216 9.56 4.95 11.14
CA LEU A 216 9.09 4.48 12.45
C LEU A 216 7.57 4.31 12.55
N GLY A 217 6.82 4.66 11.50
CA GLY A 217 5.36 4.58 11.48
C GLY A 217 4.84 3.14 11.48
N GLU A 218 3.84 2.86 12.32
CA GLU A 218 3.14 1.56 12.42
C GLU A 218 1.63 1.69 12.12
N SER A 219 1.28 2.72 11.36
CA SER A 219 -0.11 3.06 11.04
C SER A 219 -0.74 2.17 9.96
N PHE A 220 0.08 1.35 9.26
CA PHE A 220 -0.39 0.30 8.36
C PHE A 220 -0.25 -1.08 9.02
N GLU A 221 0.86 -1.32 9.71
CA GLU A 221 1.15 -2.57 10.41
C GLU A 221 2.03 -2.33 11.65
N ALA A 222 1.75 -3.07 12.72
CA ALA A 222 2.66 -3.24 13.84
C ALA A 222 3.96 -3.91 13.36
N TYR A 223 5.09 -3.53 13.97
CA TYR A 223 6.41 -4.04 13.62
C TYR A 223 7.37 -3.94 14.80
N TYR A 224 7.73 -2.72 15.23
CA TYR A 224 8.67 -2.49 16.33
C TYR A 224 8.18 -3.04 17.67
N THR A 225 6.86 -3.02 17.86
CA THR A 225 6.18 -3.59 19.03
C THR A 225 6.27 -5.12 19.08
N GLU A 226 6.52 -5.77 17.93
CA GLU A 226 6.56 -7.22 17.79
C GLU A 226 8.00 -7.77 17.69
N LEU A 227 8.99 -6.92 17.40
CA LEU A 227 10.39 -7.34 17.26
C LEU A 227 10.93 -7.94 18.55
N ASN A 228 11.57 -9.10 18.42
CA ASN A 228 12.34 -9.72 19.48
C ASN A 228 13.79 -9.19 19.50
N ARG A 229 14.51 -9.46 20.61
CA ARG A 229 15.89 -8.98 20.79
C ARG A 229 16.81 -9.41 19.65
N ARG A 230 16.73 -10.66 19.21
CA ARG A 230 17.62 -11.24 18.20
C ARG A 230 17.38 -10.60 16.84
N GLU A 231 16.14 -10.26 16.52
CA GLU A 231 15.78 -9.53 15.30
C GLU A 231 16.40 -8.12 15.30
N VAL A 232 16.24 -7.39 16.40
CA VAL A 232 16.85 -6.05 16.54
C VAL A 232 18.38 -6.15 16.40
N GLU A 233 19.01 -7.16 16.98
CA GLU A 233 20.45 -7.41 16.82
C GLU A 233 20.83 -7.68 15.37
N ALA A 234 20.12 -8.60 14.72
CA ALA A 234 20.38 -9.00 13.34
C ALA A 234 20.21 -7.84 12.35
N MET A 235 19.14 -7.05 12.51
CA MET A 235 18.83 -5.92 11.63
C MET A 235 19.76 -4.72 11.88
N THR A 236 20.18 -4.48 13.12
CA THR A 236 21.01 -3.29 13.46
C THR A 236 22.50 -3.57 13.52
N GLY A 237 22.91 -4.84 13.37
CA GLY A 237 24.30 -5.30 13.44
C GLY A 237 24.97 -5.07 14.80
N LYS A 238 24.17 -4.86 15.86
CA LYS A 238 24.64 -4.40 17.17
C LYS A 238 24.00 -5.21 18.29
N VAL A 239 24.80 -5.62 19.26
CA VAL A 239 24.32 -6.31 20.47
C VAL A 239 23.27 -5.46 21.20
N VAL A 240 22.21 -6.10 21.67
CA VAL A 240 21.14 -5.51 22.49
C VAL A 240 21.26 -6.10 23.90
N GLY A 241 21.06 -5.28 24.93
CA GLY A 241 21.12 -5.74 26.32
C GLY A 241 20.15 -6.89 26.58
N LYS A 242 20.64 -8.03 27.08
CA LYS A 242 19.83 -9.26 27.30
C LYS A 242 18.63 -9.08 28.22
N ALA A 243 18.63 -8.03 29.05
CA ALA A 243 17.54 -7.69 29.97
C ALA A 243 16.42 -6.87 29.31
N LEU A 244 16.63 -6.27 28.13
CA LEU A 244 15.62 -5.46 27.46
C LEU A 244 14.50 -6.33 26.89
N LYS A 245 13.26 -6.00 27.24
CA LYS A 245 12.02 -6.67 26.81
C LYS A 245 10.88 -5.65 26.75
N GLY A 246 9.80 -6.00 26.05
CA GLY A 246 8.59 -5.17 25.96
C GLY A 246 8.90 -3.76 25.48
N GLU A 247 8.26 -2.75 26.09
CA GLU A 247 8.43 -1.34 25.75
C GLU A 247 9.90 -0.86 25.76
N ALA A 248 10.73 -1.40 26.64
CA ALA A 248 12.14 -1.02 26.71
C ALA A 248 12.94 -1.53 25.49
N LEU A 249 12.59 -2.72 24.98
CA LEU A 249 13.17 -3.24 23.75
C LEU A 249 12.64 -2.49 22.54
N GLU A 250 11.34 -2.22 22.49
CA GLU A 250 10.71 -1.43 21.42
C GLU A 250 11.37 -0.04 21.31
N LYS A 251 11.55 0.66 22.43
CA LYS A 251 12.21 1.97 22.45
C LYS A 251 13.65 1.92 21.94
N GLU A 252 14.39 0.87 22.28
CA GLU A 252 15.74 0.66 21.77
C GLU A 252 15.74 0.35 20.27
N ALA A 253 14.82 -0.49 19.79
CA ALA A 253 14.63 -0.78 18.38
C ALA A 253 14.34 0.50 17.58
N ARG A 254 13.30 1.25 17.97
CA ARG A 254 12.93 2.52 17.34
C ARG A 254 14.10 3.49 17.29
N LYS A 255 14.81 3.67 18.40
CA LYS A 255 16.00 4.55 18.44
C LYS A 255 17.07 4.12 17.44
N ARG A 256 17.33 2.82 17.29
CA ARG A 256 18.34 2.34 16.34
C ARG A 256 17.92 2.55 14.89
N PHE A 257 16.67 2.26 14.56
CA PHE A 257 16.11 2.47 13.23
C PHE A 257 16.06 3.96 12.86
N GLU A 258 15.67 4.82 13.81
CA GLU A 258 15.70 6.28 13.65
C GLU A 258 17.11 6.79 13.32
N ASN A 259 18.10 6.29 14.04
CA ASN A 259 19.52 6.65 13.85
C ASN A 259 20.13 6.09 12.57
N ALA A 260 19.43 5.18 11.88
CA ALA A 260 19.87 4.64 10.60
C ALA A 260 19.45 5.51 9.42
N VAL A 261 18.44 6.38 9.58
CA VAL A 261 17.95 7.26 8.52
C VAL A 261 19.00 8.31 8.15
N MET A 262 19.14 8.59 6.87
CA MET A 262 20.12 9.52 6.28
C MET A 262 19.46 10.44 5.27
N ASP A 263 20.09 11.59 5.01
CA ASP A 263 19.72 12.45 3.89
C ASP A 263 20.25 11.92 2.55
N PHE A 264 19.46 12.16 1.51
CA PHE A 264 19.89 12.00 0.13
C PHE A 264 20.83 13.13 -0.27
N THR A 265 21.89 12.79 -0.99
CA THR A 265 22.63 13.78 -1.78
C THR A 265 21.78 14.22 -2.98
N ARG A 266 22.14 15.36 -3.59
CA ARG A 266 21.44 15.88 -4.78
C ARG A 266 21.44 14.88 -5.93
N GLU A 267 22.58 14.24 -6.19
CA GLU A 267 22.74 13.27 -7.27
C GLU A 267 21.95 11.99 -7.01
N GLU A 268 21.98 11.47 -5.78
CA GLU A 268 21.16 10.31 -5.41
C GLU A 268 19.68 10.57 -5.67
N ARG A 269 19.18 11.74 -5.25
CA ARG A 269 17.78 12.15 -5.50
C ARG A 269 17.48 12.23 -7.00
N GLU A 270 18.38 12.84 -7.77
CA GLU A 270 18.24 12.95 -9.23
C GLU A 270 18.15 11.57 -9.90
N VAL A 271 19.02 10.64 -9.52
CA VAL A 271 19.05 9.28 -10.09
C VAL A 271 17.79 8.50 -9.73
N VAL A 272 17.36 8.54 -8.47
CA VAL A 272 16.13 7.85 -8.02
C VAL A 272 14.92 8.39 -8.76
N LEU A 273 14.73 9.72 -8.79
CA LEU A 273 13.57 10.32 -9.45
C LEU A 273 13.58 10.09 -10.96
N TRP A 274 14.77 10.08 -11.59
CA TRP A 274 14.89 9.68 -13.00
C TRP A 274 14.44 8.24 -13.22
N MET A 275 14.93 7.29 -12.41
CA MET A 275 14.54 5.87 -12.53
C MET A 275 13.04 5.68 -12.34
N VAL A 276 12.45 6.33 -11.32
CA VAL A 276 11.01 6.30 -11.05
C VAL A 276 10.21 6.82 -12.27
N GLY A 277 10.63 7.94 -12.85
CA GLY A 277 9.99 8.49 -14.05
C GLY A 277 10.04 7.55 -15.24
N GLU A 278 11.18 6.87 -15.47
CA GLU A 278 11.31 5.90 -16.56
C GLU A 278 10.51 4.61 -16.31
N TYR A 279 10.50 4.08 -15.07
CA TYR A 279 9.65 2.93 -14.74
C TYR A 279 8.18 3.26 -14.91
N ARG A 280 7.73 4.44 -14.48
CA ARG A 280 6.34 4.85 -14.67
C ARG A 280 5.94 4.82 -16.14
N LYS A 281 6.76 5.36 -17.05
CA LYS A 281 6.48 5.33 -18.50
C LYS A 281 6.27 3.90 -19.02
N LEU A 282 7.00 2.93 -18.46
CA LEU A 282 6.89 1.51 -18.83
C LEU A 282 5.68 0.81 -18.22
N LEU A 283 5.13 1.35 -17.12
CA LEU A 283 4.07 0.73 -16.33
C LEU A 283 2.69 1.34 -16.57
N VAL A 284 2.58 2.65 -16.84
CA VAL A 284 1.31 3.39 -16.80
C VAL A 284 0.23 2.87 -17.74
N GLU A 285 0.60 2.30 -18.89
CA GLU A 285 -0.37 1.76 -19.85
C GLU A 285 -0.91 0.38 -19.44
N ASP A 286 -0.03 -0.48 -18.92
CA ASP A 286 -0.34 -1.89 -18.61
C ASP A 286 -0.79 -2.09 -17.14
N PHE A 287 -0.28 -1.24 -16.25
CA PHE A 287 -0.41 -1.32 -14.79
C PHE A 287 -0.58 0.08 -14.16
N PRO A 288 -1.55 0.91 -14.61
CA PRO A 288 -1.76 2.26 -14.08
C PRO A 288 -1.92 2.31 -12.56
N LEU A 289 -2.56 1.30 -11.94
CA LEU A 289 -2.71 1.24 -10.48
C LEU A 289 -1.34 1.19 -9.78
N LEU A 290 -0.39 0.41 -10.31
CA LEU A 290 0.98 0.37 -9.77
C LEU A 290 1.75 1.66 -10.11
N ALA A 291 1.62 2.13 -11.34
CA ALA A 291 2.38 3.27 -11.86
C ALA A 291 2.03 4.60 -11.16
N ASN A 292 0.78 4.77 -10.75
CA ASN A 292 0.26 5.98 -10.12
C ASN A 292 0.10 5.85 -8.59
N GLN A 293 0.24 4.64 -8.02
CA GLN A 293 0.24 4.46 -6.56
C GLN A 293 1.25 5.41 -5.93
N PRO A 294 0.85 6.30 -4.99
CA PRO A 294 1.79 7.19 -4.33
C PRO A 294 2.60 6.46 -3.27
N TRP A 295 3.88 6.82 -3.16
CA TRP A 295 4.83 6.26 -2.20
C TRP A 295 5.99 7.23 -1.93
N GLN A 296 6.87 6.87 -1.01
CA GLN A 296 7.95 7.74 -0.53
C GLN A 296 9.25 6.96 -0.44
N VAL A 297 10.38 7.64 -0.51
CA VAL A 297 11.71 7.02 -0.41
C VAL A 297 12.39 7.46 0.86
N VAL A 298 12.84 6.49 1.65
CA VAL A 298 13.67 6.70 2.85
C VAL A 298 15.05 6.13 2.57
N LYS A 299 16.10 6.93 2.77
CA LYS A 299 17.49 6.43 2.74
C LYS A 299 17.92 6.00 4.14
N VAL A 300 18.56 4.85 4.23
CA VAL A 300 19.19 4.34 5.46
C VAL A 300 20.65 3.98 5.25
N LYS A 301 21.40 3.83 6.34
CA LYS A 301 22.80 3.36 6.34
C LYS A 301 22.95 2.01 5.63
N GLY A 302 24.08 1.82 4.95
CA GLY A 302 24.33 0.64 4.11
C GLY A 302 24.43 -0.69 4.86
N ASP A 303 24.68 -0.69 6.17
CA ASP A 303 24.74 -1.87 7.04
C ASP A 303 23.43 -2.16 7.78
N HIS A 304 22.49 -1.20 7.76
CA HIS A 304 21.19 -1.36 8.39
C HIS A 304 20.34 -2.37 7.62
N CYS A 305 19.67 -3.26 8.34
CA CYS A 305 18.98 -4.44 7.82
C CYS A 305 19.85 -5.26 6.85
N GLY A 306 21.15 -5.40 7.15
CA GLY A 306 22.09 -6.11 6.28
C GLY A 306 22.29 -5.48 4.89
N GLY A 307 21.87 -4.24 4.70
CA GLY A 307 21.90 -3.53 3.42
C GLY A 307 20.78 -3.88 2.44
N PHE A 308 19.75 -4.60 2.90
CA PHE A 308 18.57 -4.89 2.08
C PHE A 308 17.67 -3.66 1.95
N CYS A 309 17.15 -3.48 0.73
CA CYS A 309 15.97 -2.64 0.54
C CYS A 309 14.76 -3.40 1.10
N HIS A 310 13.77 -2.65 1.56
CA HIS A 310 12.52 -3.18 2.08
C HIS A 310 11.48 -2.06 2.09
N THR A 311 10.26 -2.36 2.46
CA THR A 311 9.16 -1.41 2.54
C THR A 311 8.62 -1.28 3.96
N ARG A 312 8.18 -0.08 4.33
CA ARG A 312 7.48 0.22 5.59
C ARG A 312 6.33 1.19 5.33
N GLY A 313 5.09 0.75 5.57
CA GLY A 313 3.91 1.56 5.23
C GLY A 313 3.90 1.98 3.76
N LEU A 314 3.97 3.27 3.48
CA LEU A 314 4.03 3.82 2.11
C LEU A 314 5.46 4.18 1.66
N SER A 315 6.47 3.72 2.40
CA SER A 315 7.86 4.09 2.18
C SER A 315 8.69 2.92 1.70
N VAL A 316 9.32 3.08 0.54
CA VAL A 316 10.42 2.24 0.06
C VAL A 316 11.69 2.70 0.77
N VAL A 317 12.33 1.78 1.48
CA VAL A 317 13.54 2.01 2.26
C VAL A 317 14.73 1.50 1.46
N ILE A 318 15.59 2.43 1.01
CA ILE A 318 16.76 2.12 0.20
C ILE A 318 18.02 2.25 1.07
N ALA A 319 18.75 1.15 1.22
CA ALA A 319 20.05 1.17 1.85
C ALA A 319 21.08 1.93 0.99
N GLU A 320 21.94 2.72 1.63
CA GLU A 320 22.99 3.51 0.96
C GLU A 320 23.83 2.66 -0.01
N GLY A 321 24.14 1.41 0.34
CA GLY A 321 24.86 0.49 -0.54
C GLY A 321 24.14 0.19 -1.86
N ALA A 322 22.81 0.02 -1.83
CA ALA A 322 22.01 -0.20 -3.03
C ALA A 322 21.94 1.09 -3.88
N LEU A 323 21.74 2.23 -3.22
CA LEU A 323 21.70 3.55 -3.86
C LEU A 323 23.03 3.89 -4.55
N ASN A 324 24.16 3.59 -3.91
CA ASN A 324 25.49 3.75 -4.50
C ASN A 324 25.65 2.92 -5.78
N ARG A 325 25.09 1.70 -5.84
CA ARG A 325 25.08 0.89 -7.07
C ARG A 325 24.26 1.56 -8.17
N MET A 326 23.07 2.07 -7.86
CA MET A 326 22.23 2.79 -8.82
C MET A 326 22.95 4.03 -9.38
N VAL A 327 23.57 4.84 -8.52
CA VAL A 327 24.34 6.02 -8.94
C VAL A 327 25.55 5.62 -9.79
N ASN A 328 26.25 4.55 -9.45
CA ASN A 328 27.39 4.07 -10.23
C ASN A 328 26.98 3.55 -11.61
N ASP A 329 25.87 2.80 -11.70
CA ASP A 329 25.32 2.34 -12.97
C ASP A 329 24.91 3.53 -13.84
N TYR A 330 24.24 4.54 -13.24
CA TYR A 330 23.88 5.78 -13.90
C TYR A 330 25.10 6.57 -14.40
N ARG A 331 26.14 6.74 -13.57
CA ARG A 331 27.38 7.42 -13.98
C ARG A 331 28.09 6.69 -15.11
N ARG A 332 28.10 5.36 -15.09
CA ARG A 332 28.78 4.54 -16.10
C ARG A 332 28.04 4.50 -17.43
N HIS A 333 26.71 4.44 -17.40
CA HIS A 333 25.89 4.17 -18.58
C HIS A 333 24.94 5.32 -18.96
N GLY A 334 24.94 6.42 -18.22
CA GLY A 334 24.01 7.54 -18.40
C GLY A 334 22.54 7.15 -18.23
N LYS A 335 21.65 7.96 -18.81
CA LYS A 335 20.20 7.69 -18.90
C LYS A 335 19.92 6.59 -19.94
N SER A 336 20.27 5.35 -19.64
CA SER A 336 20.13 4.21 -20.55
C SER A 336 19.33 3.06 -19.95
N LYS A 337 18.86 2.17 -20.83
CA LYS A 337 18.20 0.90 -20.45
C LYS A 337 19.09 0.03 -19.56
N THR A 338 20.40 0.03 -19.78
CA THR A 338 21.35 -0.72 -18.94
C THR A 338 21.41 -0.19 -17.51
N ALA A 339 21.44 1.14 -17.33
CA ALA A 339 21.36 1.73 -15.99
C ALA A 339 20.01 1.43 -15.32
N LEU A 340 18.92 1.45 -16.10
CA LEU A 340 17.56 1.20 -15.62
C LEU A 340 17.33 -0.28 -15.27
N ALA A 341 17.85 -1.23 -16.06
CA ALA A 341 17.72 -2.67 -15.82
C ALA A 341 18.72 -3.21 -14.76
N GLY A 342 19.71 -2.40 -14.38
CA GLY A 342 20.71 -2.74 -13.36
C GLY A 342 20.15 -2.72 -11.95
N ALA A 343 20.87 -2.08 -11.02
CA ALA A 343 20.47 -2.05 -9.62
C ALA A 343 19.12 -1.33 -9.36
N GLY A 344 18.64 -0.52 -10.30
CA GLY A 344 17.41 0.27 -10.15
C GLY A 344 16.13 -0.56 -10.03
N THR A 345 16.07 -1.77 -10.59
CA THR A 345 14.83 -2.55 -10.67
C THR A 345 14.26 -2.95 -9.31
N ILE A 346 15.10 -2.95 -8.26
CA ILE A 346 14.67 -3.13 -6.87
C ILE A 346 13.68 -2.04 -6.44
N ILE A 347 13.72 -0.83 -7.02
CA ILE A 347 12.75 0.23 -6.71
C ILE A 347 11.33 -0.25 -7.02
N VAL A 348 11.14 -0.93 -8.16
CA VAL A 348 9.82 -1.45 -8.54
C VAL A 348 9.41 -2.62 -7.66
N HIS A 349 10.36 -3.49 -7.29
CA HIS A 349 10.13 -4.58 -6.33
C HIS A 349 9.55 -4.04 -5.01
N GLU A 350 10.16 -2.98 -4.46
CA GLU A 350 9.68 -2.37 -3.23
C GLU A 350 8.39 -1.56 -3.43
N GLN A 351 8.23 -0.86 -4.56
CA GLN A 351 6.99 -0.16 -4.89
C GLN A 351 5.79 -1.12 -4.93
N ILE A 352 5.98 -2.34 -5.43
CA ILE A 352 4.96 -3.39 -5.40
C ILE A 352 4.54 -3.74 -3.97
N HIS A 353 5.48 -3.76 -3.02
CA HIS A 353 5.15 -4.01 -1.62
C HIS A 353 4.32 -2.87 -1.01
N VAL A 354 4.50 -1.62 -1.47
CA VAL A 354 3.59 -0.51 -1.10
C VAL A 354 2.18 -0.80 -1.64
N LEU A 355 2.07 -1.24 -2.89
CA LEU A 355 0.78 -1.56 -3.50
C LEU A 355 0.09 -2.72 -2.78
N GLN A 356 0.83 -3.76 -2.39
CA GLN A 356 0.30 -4.90 -1.64
C GLN A 356 -0.23 -4.51 -0.26
N ARG A 357 0.34 -3.49 0.40
CA ARG A 357 -0.21 -2.89 1.64
C ARG A 357 -1.51 -2.14 1.42
N CYS A 358 -1.64 -1.51 0.26
CA CYS A 358 -2.83 -0.74 -0.11
C CYS A 358 -4.00 -1.64 -0.56
N PHE A 359 -3.71 -2.80 -1.17
CA PHE A 359 -4.71 -3.71 -1.76
C PHE A 359 -4.53 -5.20 -1.37
N PRO A 360 -4.44 -5.54 -0.06
CA PRO A 360 -4.11 -6.89 0.38
C PRO A 360 -5.11 -7.97 -0.09
N ARG A 361 -6.41 -7.68 -0.18
CA ARG A 361 -7.40 -8.70 -0.60
C ARG A 361 -7.34 -8.98 -2.10
N LYS A 362 -7.06 -7.97 -2.92
CA LYS A 362 -6.80 -8.16 -4.36
C LYS A 362 -5.68 -9.19 -4.57
N PHE A 363 -4.53 -9.02 -3.90
CA PHE A 363 -3.40 -9.96 -3.99
C PHE A 363 -3.70 -11.33 -3.39
N SER A 364 -4.50 -11.42 -2.32
CA SER A 364 -4.94 -12.71 -1.75
C SER A 364 -5.54 -13.63 -2.82
N GLY A 365 -6.31 -13.09 -3.77
CA GLY A 365 -6.90 -13.89 -4.86
C GLY A 365 -5.86 -14.53 -5.78
N LEU A 366 -4.75 -13.84 -6.06
CA LEU A 366 -3.61 -14.41 -6.79
C LEU A 366 -2.97 -15.54 -5.99
N TYR A 367 -2.77 -15.33 -4.69
CA TYR A 367 -2.04 -16.27 -3.84
C TYR A 367 -2.80 -17.58 -3.66
N THR A 368 -4.11 -17.51 -3.43
CA THR A 368 -4.94 -18.71 -3.30
C THR A 368 -5.25 -19.35 -4.65
N GLY A 369 -5.44 -18.54 -5.69
CA GLY A 369 -5.86 -19.02 -7.01
C GLY A 369 -4.71 -19.53 -7.88
N ALA A 370 -3.70 -18.71 -8.11
CA ALA A 370 -2.59 -19.04 -9.01
C ALA A 370 -1.46 -19.78 -8.29
N TYR A 371 -1.09 -19.34 -7.09
CA TYR A 371 0.05 -19.92 -6.34
C TYR A 371 -0.33 -21.15 -5.51
N GLY A 372 -1.63 -21.41 -5.36
CA GLY A 372 -2.16 -22.56 -4.62
C GLY A 372 -1.88 -22.50 -3.12
N LEU A 373 -1.72 -21.31 -2.55
CA LEU A 373 -1.55 -21.13 -1.12
C LEU A 373 -2.90 -21.22 -0.40
N VAL A 374 -2.86 -21.67 0.84
CA VAL A 374 -4.00 -21.63 1.75
C VAL A 374 -3.91 -20.36 2.58
N ASP A 375 -4.99 -19.58 2.54
CA ASP A 375 -5.25 -18.50 3.49
C ASP A 375 -5.72 -19.13 4.81
N GLY A 376 -4.84 -19.17 5.82
CA GLY A 376 -5.12 -19.83 7.08
C GLY A 376 -4.37 -19.23 8.26
N LYS A 377 -5.07 -19.11 9.40
CA LYS A 377 -4.47 -18.57 10.62
C LYS A 377 -3.60 -19.62 11.32
N VAL A 378 -2.28 -19.41 11.32
CA VAL A 378 -1.35 -20.18 12.15
C VAL A 378 -1.38 -19.60 13.57
N GLY A 379 -1.65 -20.45 14.57
CA GLY A 379 -1.65 -20.05 15.97
C GLY A 379 -0.25 -19.69 16.46
N HIS A 380 -0.18 -18.79 17.44
CA HIS A 380 1.08 -18.36 18.08
C HIS A 380 1.94 -19.55 18.54
N ASP A 381 3.23 -19.47 18.27
CA ASP A 381 4.23 -20.43 18.72
C ASP A 381 5.47 -19.69 19.29
N GLU A 382 5.79 -19.98 20.54
CA GLU A 382 6.87 -19.32 21.29
C GLU A 382 8.27 -19.55 20.70
N TRP A 383 8.50 -20.71 20.06
CA TRP A 383 9.79 -20.95 19.43
C TRP A 383 9.90 -20.16 18.14
N VAL A 384 8.83 -20.11 17.35
CA VAL A 384 8.80 -19.32 16.10
C VAL A 384 8.98 -17.84 16.42
N ALA A 385 8.17 -17.26 17.31
CA ALA A 385 8.24 -15.84 17.67
C ALA A 385 9.62 -15.39 18.20
N ARG A 386 10.43 -16.31 18.72
CA ARG A 386 11.79 -16.03 19.22
C ARG A 386 12.89 -16.15 18.15
N ASN A 387 12.65 -16.95 17.12
CA ASN A 387 13.68 -17.33 16.16
C ASN A 387 13.38 -16.85 14.74
N GLU A 388 12.12 -16.53 14.41
CA GLU A 388 11.81 -15.91 13.14
C GLU A 388 12.45 -14.52 13.05
N ILE A 389 12.75 -14.14 11.82
CA ILE A 389 12.91 -12.74 11.48
C ILE A 389 11.69 -12.29 10.71
N GLN A 390 11.02 -11.27 11.21
CA GLN A 390 9.89 -10.67 10.54
C GLN A 390 10.34 -10.10 9.20
N ASN A 391 9.72 -10.59 8.12
CA ASN A 391 9.89 -10.00 6.80
C ASN A 391 9.12 -8.66 6.79
N PRO A 392 9.80 -7.51 6.69
CA PRO A 392 9.11 -6.21 6.64
C PRO A 392 8.13 -6.11 5.47
N ASP A 393 8.35 -6.83 4.38
CA ASP A 393 7.55 -6.84 3.14
C ASP A 393 6.45 -7.91 3.11
N GLY A 394 6.49 -8.84 4.05
CA GLY A 394 5.46 -9.86 4.26
C GLY A 394 4.44 -9.44 5.31
N LEU A 395 3.33 -8.84 4.88
CA LEU A 395 2.22 -8.52 5.78
C LEU A 395 1.52 -9.79 6.29
N GLU A 396 1.07 -9.77 7.54
CA GLU A 396 0.29 -10.86 8.14
C GLU A 396 1.01 -12.22 8.02
N GLY A 397 2.32 -12.27 8.34
CA GLY A 397 3.19 -13.43 8.14
C GLY A 397 2.75 -14.76 8.78
N ASN A 398 1.66 -14.78 9.54
CA ASN A 398 1.02 -15.96 10.12
C ASN A 398 -0.17 -16.49 9.30
N ARG A 399 -0.35 -16.02 8.05
CA ARG A 399 -1.51 -16.30 7.20
C ARG A 399 -1.27 -17.29 6.06
N TRP A 400 -0.10 -17.28 5.43
CA TRP A 400 0.11 -18.01 4.18
C TRP A 400 0.71 -19.40 4.40
N ILE A 401 -0.01 -20.42 3.93
CA ILE A 401 0.33 -21.83 4.13
C ILE A 401 0.49 -22.51 2.78
N VAL A 402 1.57 -23.28 2.63
CA VAL A 402 1.77 -24.13 1.45
C VAL A 402 1.00 -25.44 1.63
N ASP A 403 0.05 -25.71 0.74
CA ASP A 403 -0.57 -27.04 0.59
C ASP A 403 0.18 -27.82 -0.49
N TYR A 404 0.83 -28.91 -0.11
CA TYR A 404 1.59 -29.74 -1.02
C TYR A 404 1.43 -31.22 -0.69
N GLU A 405 0.93 -31.98 -1.68
CA GLU A 405 0.67 -33.42 -1.56
C GLU A 405 -0.21 -33.78 -0.35
N GLY A 406 -1.23 -32.95 -0.06
CA GLY A 406 -2.17 -33.15 1.04
C GLY A 406 -1.60 -32.82 2.43
N ASN A 407 -0.44 -32.16 2.49
CA ASN A 407 0.20 -31.73 3.72
C ASN A 407 0.36 -30.21 3.75
N TYR A 408 0.29 -29.64 4.95
CA TYR A 408 0.39 -28.20 5.16
C TYR A 408 1.77 -27.82 5.71
N TYR A 409 2.39 -26.81 5.11
CA TYR A 409 3.71 -26.33 5.51
C TYR A 409 3.70 -24.81 5.69
N TRP A 410 4.46 -24.38 6.68
CA TRP A 410 4.75 -22.98 6.93
C TRP A 410 6.21 -22.70 6.62
N LEU A 411 6.46 -21.76 5.72
CA LEU A 411 7.79 -21.34 5.31
C LEU A 411 8.11 -20.05 6.05
N LYS A 412 9.26 -20.01 6.72
CA LYS A 412 9.75 -18.84 7.45
C LYS A 412 11.24 -18.68 7.27
N THR A 413 11.70 -17.44 7.34
CA THR A 413 13.11 -17.14 7.56
C THR A 413 13.36 -17.06 9.08
N ILE A 414 14.33 -17.82 9.58
CA ILE A 414 14.73 -17.84 11.00
C ILE A 414 16.21 -17.48 11.17
N LEU A 415 16.59 -17.10 12.38
CA LEU A 415 17.96 -16.82 12.78
C LEU A 415 18.62 -18.08 13.38
N ASP A 416 19.80 -18.47 12.88
CA ASP A 416 20.57 -19.62 13.39
C ASP A 416 20.72 -19.51 14.91
N GLU A 417 20.20 -20.51 15.65
CA GLU A 417 20.23 -20.55 17.12
C GLU A 417 21.65 -20.47 17.71
N LYS A 418 22.69 -20.75 16.92
CA LYS A 418 24.10 -20.70 17.35
C LYS A 418 24.69 -19.29 17.37
N ASP A 419 24.07 -18.33 16.67
CA ASP A 419 24.57 -16.97 16.56
C ASP A 419 23.95 -16.05 17.64
N ASP A 420 24.79 -15.50 18.52
CA ASP A 420 24.46 -14.50 19.54
C ASP A 420 25.61 -13.48 19.66
N PRO A 421 25.51 -12.27 19.07
CA PRO A 421 24.35 -11.75 18.35
C PRO A 421 24.15 -12.44 16.99
N ALA A 422 22.89 -12.54 16.57
CA ALA A 422 22.57 -12.88 15.18
C ALA A 422 22.92 -11.71 14.25
N MET A 423 23.25 -12.00 12.99
CA MET A 423 23.65 -11.01 11.98
C MET A 423 22.93 -11.25 10.65
N MET A 424 22.26 -10.24 10.09
CA MET A 424 21.63 -10.34 8.77
C MET A 424 22.64 -10.03 7.64
N PRO A 425 22.62 -10.76 6.50
CA PRO A 425 21.91 -12.02 6.24
C PRO A 425 22.64 -13.28 6.74
N ALA A 426 23.84 -13.15 7.31
CA ALA A 426 24.73 -14.29 7.61
C ALA A 426 24.08 -15.39 8.47
N SER A 427 23.19 -15.02 9.40
CA SER A 427 22.47 -15.92 10.30
C SER A 427 21.15 -16.43 9.75
N PHE A 428 20.76 -16.07 8.52
CA PHE A 428 19.47 -16.48 7.95
C PHE A 428 19.44 -17.96 7.61
N GLN A 429 18.36 -18.62 7.99
CA GLN A 429 18.05 -19.99 7.61
C GLN A 429 16.60 -20.10 7.16
N GLU A 430 16.37 -20.86 6.10
CA GLU A 430 15.02 -21.23 5.73
C GLU A 430 14.51 -22.34 6.65
N ALA A 431 13.36 -22.10 7.28
CA ALA A 431 12.63 -23.06 8.08
C ALA A 431 11.35 -23.48 7.36
N ILE A 432 11.17 -24.80 7.23
CA ILE A 432 9.93 -25.38 6.72
C ILE A 432 9.33 -26.23 7.83
N MET A 433 8.19 -25.78 8.34
CA MET A 433 7.51 -26.35 9.48
C MET A 433 6.21 -27.04 9.02
N PRO A 434 6.05 -28.35 9.22
CA PRO A 434 4.78 -29.01 8.95
C PRO A 434 3.74 -28.53 9.95
N LEU A 435 2.51 -28.34 9.47
CA LEU A 435 1.37 -27.85 10.22
C LEU A 435 0.32 -28.94 10.37
N ARG A 436 -0.40 -28.91 11.49
CA ARG A 436 -1.63 -29.67 11.70
C ARG A 436 -2.83 -28.72 11.75
N LYS A 437 -3.82 -28.96 10.90
CA LYS A 437 -5.10 -28.26 10.94
C LYS A 437 -5.89 -28.69 12.19
N THR A 438 -6.39 -27.71 12.95
CA THR A 438 -7.18 -27.88 14.17
C THR A 438 -8.38 -26.93 14.11
N GLY A 439 -9.52 -27.42 13.64
CA GLY A 439 -10.67 -26.59 13.30
C GLY A 439 -10.32 -25.63 12.15
N GLU A 440 -10.53 -24.33 12.38
CA GLU A 440 -10.20 -23.25 11.44
C GLU A 440 -8.75 -22.75 11.55
N THR A 441 -7.96 -23.26 12.50
CA THR A 441 -6.59 -22.81 12.76
C THR A 441 -5.57 -23.87 12.43
N TYR A 442 -4.32 -23.44 12.21
CA TYR A 442 -3.18 -24.32 11.99
C TYR A 442 -2.20 -24.21 13.15
N ARG A 443 -1.54 -25.31 13.50
CA ARG A 443 -0.51 -25.33 14.55
C ARG A 443 0.73 -26.06 14.06
N VAL A 444 1.91 -25.54 14.40
CA VAL A 444 3.18 -26.19 14.10
C VAL A 444 3.28 -27.54 14.80
N ILE A 445 3.84 -28.53 14.10
CA ILE A 445 4.09 -29.85 14.65
C ILE A 445 5.44 -29.84 15.37
N TRP A 446 5.42 -30.19 16.66
CA TRP A 446 6.62 -30.24 17.50
C TRP A 446 7.37 -31.57 17.38
N ARG A 447 8.69 -31.55 17.52
CA ARG A 447 9.47 -32.78 17.65
C ARG A 447 9.05 -33.54 18.90
N LYS A 448 8.91 -34.87 18.80
CA LYS A 448 8.55 -35.72 19.94
C LYS A 448 9.57 -35.55 21.09
N GLY A 449 9.11 -35.08 22.25
CA GLY A 449 9.95 -34.78 23.42
C GLY A 449 10.92 -33.60 23.25
N GLY A 450 10.76 -32.80 22.19
CA GLY A 450 11.68 -31.72 21.84
C GLY A 450 11.28 -30.34 22.38
N LYS A 451 12.24 -29.40 22.32
CA LYS A 451 12.07 -27.97 22.66
C LYS A 451 11.95 -27.05 21.44
N ARG A 452 11.72 -27.62 20.24
CA ARG A 452 11.49 -26.86 19.00
C ARG A 452 10.58 -27.59 18.00
N PRO A 453 10.00 -26.87 17.03
CA PRO A 453 9.24 -27.44 15.93
C PRO A 453 10.02 -28.49 15.14
N GLN A 454 9.27 -29.39 14.50
CA GLN A 454 9.82 -30.23 13.44
C GLN A 454 10.19 -29.33 12.26
N LEU A 455 11.42 -29.46 11.78
CA LEU A 455 11.87 -28.80 10.55
C LEU A 455 12.10 -29.88 9.50
N VAL A 456 11.53 -29.69 8.32
CA VAL A 456 11.71 -30.61 7.18
C VAL A 456 12.69 -30.02 6.18
N LYS A 457 13.30 -30.88 5.36
CA LYS A 457 14.27 -30.43 4.34
C LYS A 457 13.53 -29.71 3.20
N PRO A 458 14.14 -28.68 2.58
CA PRO A 458 13.58 -28.01 1.40
C PRO A 458 13.19 -28.91 0.24
N ASN A 459 13.87 -30.05 0.10
CA ASN A 459 13.55 -31.05 -0.92
C ASN A 459 12.12 -31.61 -0.81
N LEU A 460 11.49 -31.57 0.38
CA LEU A 460 10.14 -32.11 0.58
C LEU A 460 9.07 -31.33 -0.20
N ILE A 461 9.26 -30.01 -0.38
CA ILE A 461 8.36 -29.13 -1.12
C ILE A 461 8.98 -28.63 -2.43
N ARG A 462 9.98 -29.36 -2.96
CA ARG A 462 10.72 -28.95 -4.16
C ARG A 462 9.81 -28.82 -5.38
N GLY A 463 8.78 -29.66 -5.49
CA GLY A 463 7.79 -29.57 -6.57
C GLY A 463 7.04 -28.25 -6.57
N TRP A 464 6.61 -27.78 -5.39
CA TRP A 464 5.98 -26.48 -5.23
C TRP A 464 6.94 -25.32 -5.57
N LYS A 465 8.15 -25.30 -4.99
CA LYS A 465 9.12 -24.22 -5.25
C LYS A 465 9.51 -24.11 -6.73
N LYS A 466 9.66 -25.23 -7.43
CA LYS A 466 10.01 -25.26 -8.86
C LYS A 466 8.97 -24.64 -9.77
N GLN A 467 7.75 -24.39 -9.29
CA GLN A 467 6.75 -23.67 -10.06
C GLN A 467 7.12 -22.20 -10.25
N PHE A 468 7.98 -21.65 -9.39
CA PHE A 468 8.42 -20.26 -9.46
C PHE A 468 9.86 -20.19 -9.98
N PRO A 469 10.14 -19.43 -11.06
CA PRO A 469 11.49 -19.27 -11.60
C PRO A 469 12.36 -18.30 -10.76
N ILE A 470 12.24 -18.35 -9.44
CA ILE A 470 12.99 -17.54 -8.48
C ILE A 470 13.84 -18.45 -7.58
N ARG A 471 14.87 -17.87 -6.96
CA ARG A 471 15.77 -18.63 -6.04
C ARG A 471 15.54 -18.29 -4.57
N THR A 472 15.02 -17.11 -4.30
CA THR A 472 14.80 -16.52 -2.96
C THR A 472 13.39 -15.95 -2.86
N GLY A 473 12.93 -15.58 -1.66
CA GLY A 473 11.60 -14.99 -1.45
C GLY A 473 10.44 -15.97 -1.44
N HIS A 474 10.69 -17.26 -1.22
CA HIS A 474 9.62 -18.28 -1.14
C HIS A 474 8.88 -18.26 0.20
N ASP A 475 9.37 -17.52 1.19
CA ASP A 475 8.83 -17.41 2.54
C ASP A 475 7.58 -16.53 2.62
N HIS A 476 7.30 -15.71 1.60
CA HIS A 476 6.06 -14.94 1.54
C HIS A 476 5.57 -14.73 0.09
N PRO A 477 4.25 -14.85 -0.20
CA PRO A 477 3.74 -14.65 -1.57
C PRO A 477 3.92 -13.23 -2.12
N ASN A 478 3.99 -12.22 -1.24
CA ASN A 478 4.34 -10.85 -1.62
C ASN A 478 5.67 -10.80 -2.39
N GLU A 479 6.69 -11.47 -1.85
CA GLU A 479 8.04 -11.56 -2.44
C GLU A 479 8.01 -12.33 -3.75
N ILE A 480 7.28 -13.45 -3.81
CA ILE A 480 7.13 -14.22 -5.05
C ILE A 480 6.60 -13.32 -6.16
N PHE A 481 5.51 -12.57 -5.91
CA PHE A 481 4.97 -11.64 -6.90
C PHE A 481 6.00 -10.56 -7.29
N ALA A 482 6.63 -9.92 -6.31
CA ALA A 482 7.58 -8.83 -6.56
C ALA A 482 8.79 -9.29 -7.39
N TYR A 483 9.37 -10.46 -7.08
CA TYR A 483 10.47 -11.02 -7.88
C TYR A 483 10.06 -11.41 -9.30
N LEU A 484 8.89 -12.04 -9.48
CA LEU A 484 8.41 -12.39 -10.82
C LEU A 484 8.15 -11.15 -11.67
N PHE A 485 7.53 -10.12 -11.08
CA PHE A 485 7.25 -8.87 -11.75
C PHE A 485 8.55 -8.11 -12.07
N GLN A 486 9.49 -8.01 -11.13
CA GLN A 486 10.79 -7.38 -11.34
C GLN A 486 11.56 -8.06 -12.49
N ALA A 487 11.58 -9.39 -12.52
CA ALA A 487 12.22 -10.14 -13.60
C ALA A 487 11.59 -9.83 -14.95
N GLU A 488 10.26 -9.81 -15.05
CA GLU A 488 9.56 -9.51 -16.30
C GLU A 488 9.77 -8.05 -16.74
N LEU A 489 9.74 -7.09 -15.80
CA LEU A 489 10.06 -5.69 -16.10
C LEU A 489 11.50 -5.56 -16.63
N THR A 490 12.44 -6.32 -16.06
CA THR A 490 13.84 -6.32 -16.50
C THR A 490 13.96 -6.81 -17.94
N ARG A 491 13.24 -7.89 -18.30
CA ARG A 491 13.12 -8.36 -19.70
C ARG A 491 12.55 -7.27 -20.62
N LYS A 492 11.45 -6.62 -20.21
CA LYS A 492 10.83 -5.52 -20.97
C LYS A 492 11.81 -4.37 -21.22
N ILE A 493 12.57 -3.95 -20.21
CA ILE A 493 13.58 -2.88 -20.34
C ILE A 493 14.70 -3.30 -21.29
N MET A 494 15.12 -4.57 -21.21
CA MET A 494 16.19 -5.13 -22.04
C MET A 494 15.72 -5.58 -23.43
N GLU A 495 14.44 -5.38 -23.77
CA GLU A 495 13.83 -5.81 -25.03
C GLU A 495 13.96 -7.32 -25.29
N GLU A 496 13.94 -8.10 -24.21
CA GLU A 496 13.89 -9.56 -24.26
C GLU A 496 12.45 -10.05 -24.44
N GLU A 497 12.31 -11.25 -24.98
CA GLU A 497 11.01 -11.93 -25.03
C GLU A 497 10.44 -12.14 -23.62
N PRO A 498 9.11 -11.98 -23.43
CA PRO A 498 8.42 -12.30 -22.19
C PRO A 498 8.75 -13.71 -21.69
N SER A 499 8.75 -13.90 -20.36
CA SER A 499 9.03 -15.22 -19.78
C SER A 499 8.08 -16.29 -20.33
N ASP A 500 8.62 -17.44 -20.72
CA ASP A 500 7.84 -18.58 -21.18
C ASP A 500 7.29 -19.44 -20.02
N ASP A 501 7.80 -19.23 -18.80
CA ASP A 501 7.40 -19.90 -17.57
C ASP A 501 5.91 -19.70 -17.27
N MET A 502 5.24 -20.80 -16.93
CA MET A 502 3.80 -20.83 -16.72
C MET A 502 3.36 -19.96 -15.55
N MET A 503 4.13 -19.92 -14.46
CA MET A 503 3.74 -19.16 -13.28
C MET A 503 3.98 -17.66 -13.46
N THR A 504 5.08 -17.28 -14.12
CA THR A 504 5.29 -15.89 -14.53
C THR A 504 4.15 -15.40 -15.43
N LYS A 505 3.75 -16.19 -16.46
CA LYS A 505 2.64 -15.83 -17.34
C LYS A 505 1.33 -15.60 -16.58
N LYS A 506 0.94 -16.55 -15.72
CA LYS A 506 -0.26 -16.41 -14.88
C LYS A 506 -0.21 -15.17 -13.99
N THR A 507 0.96 -14.89 -13.42
CA THR A 507 1.18 -13.72 -12.57
C THR A 507 1.00 -12.42 -13.34
N MET A 508 1.57 -12.33 -14.54
CA MET A 508 1.47 -11.12 -15.37
C MET A 508 0.10 -10.95 -16.03
N GLU A 509 -0.57 -12.05 -16.39
CA GLU A 509 -1.97 -12.02 -16.84
C GLU A 509 -2.90 -11.50 -15.74
N TRP A 510 -2.72 -12.00 -14.51
CA TRP A 510 -3.44 -11.48 -13.35
C TRP A 510 -3.12 -10.00 -13.12
N ALA A 511 -1.85 -9.61 -13.16
CA ALA A 511 -1.43 -8.22 -12.92
C ALA A 511 -2.05 -7.25 -13.93
N ARG A 512 -2.05 -7.58 -15.23
CA ARG A 512 -2.67 -6.74 -16.28
C ARG A 512 -4.18 -6.60 -16.13
N LYS A 513 -4.83 -7.58 -15.51
CA LYS A 513 -6.28 -7.55 -15.26
C LYS A 513 -6.61 -6.74 -14.01
N GLU A 514 -5.87 -6.99 -12.92
CA GLU A 514 -6.23 -6.51 -11.60
C GLU A 514 -5.54 -5.21 -11.19
N LEU A 515 -4.41 -4.84 -11.82
CA LEU A 515 -3.67 -3.60 -11.57
C LEU A 515 -3.87 -2.55 -12.66
N ARG A 516 -4.93 -2.72 -13.45
CA ARG A 516 -5.38 -1.75 -14.45
C ARG A 516 -6.36 -0.75 -13.86
#